data_AF-A0A7L3X096-F1
#
_entry.id   AF-A0A7L3X096-F1
#
_cell.length_a   1.000
_cell.length_b   1.000
_cell.length_c   1.000
_cell.angle_alpha   90.00
_cell.angle_beta   90.00
_cell.angle_gamma   90.00
#
_symmetry.space_group_name_H-M   'P 1'
#
loop_
_entity.id
_entity.type
_entity.pdbx_description
1 polymer ?
#
loop_
_entity_poly.entity_id
_entity_poly.type
_entity_poly.pdbx_seq_one_letter_code
_entity_poly.pdbx_strand_id
1 'polypeptide(L)'
;PPGTQLYSPPEWICYQQYYGHSATIWSLGMLLYFMVCGDVPFEDDKDIVWGEVFFEEQVRFWFLSPECQDLIRWCLSMSPSDRLSLEDIFNHPWLQD
;
A
#
# COMPACT_ATOMS: atom_id res chain seq x y z
N PRO A 1 15.46 -12.46 -7.81
CA PRO A 1 13.97 -12.47 -7.74
C PRO A 1 13.43 -11.04 -7.88
N PRO A 2 12.26 -10.83 -8.49
CA PRO A 2 11.67 -9.52 -8.77
C PRO A 2 11.14 -8.82 -7.50
N GLY A 3 11.83 -8.98 -6.37
CA GLY A 3 11.39 -8.54 -5.05
C GLY A 3 11.13 -7.04 -5.01
N THR A 4 12.10 -6.20 -5.40
CA THR A 4 11.96 -4.74 -5.31
C THR A 4 10.96 -4.15 -6.30
N GLN A 5 10.76 -4.80 -7.47
CA GLN A 5 9.90 -4.23 -8.52
C GLN A 5 8.44 -4.17 -8.08
N LEU A 6 7.96 -5.19 -7.35
CA LEU A 6 6.59 -5.22 -6.82
C LEU A 6 6.29 -4.10 -5.82
N TYR A 7 7.31 -3.51 -5.19
CA TYR A 7 7.14 -2.37 -4.28
C TYR A 7 7.17 -1.01 -4.99
N SER A 8 7.27 -1.00 -6.33
CA SER A 8 7.32 0.23 -7.11
C SER A 8 5.92 0.82 -7.26
N PRO A 9 5.79 2.15 -7.18
CA PRO A 9 4.49 2.80 -7.32
C PRO A 9 4.05 2.90 -8.79
N PRO A 10 2.76 3.10 -9.08
CA PRO A 10 2.22 3.10 -10.44
C PRO A 10 2.86 4.17 -11.34
N GLU A 11 3.22 5.33 -10.81
CA GLU A 11 3.90 6.38 -11.57
C GLU A 11 5.27 5.95 -12.10
N TRP A 12 5.99 5.07 -11.38
CA TRP A 12 7.24 4.51 -11.86
C TRP A 12 6.98 3.56 -13.03
N ILE A 13 5.97 2.70 -12.92
CA ILE A 13 5.61 1.74 -13.97
C ILE A 13 5.18 2.48 -15.24
N CYS A 14 4.31 3.48 -15.11
CA CYS A 14 3.76 4.22 -16.24
C CYS A 14 4.74 5.22 -16.86
N TYR A 15 5.52 5.94 -16.04
CA TYR A 15 6.28 7.11 -16.48
C TYR A 15 7.77 7.05 -16.20
N GLN A 16 8.25 6.02 -15.50
CA GLN A 16 9.64 5.91 -15.06
C GLN A 16 10.10 7.13 -14.24
N GLN A 17 9.17 7.71 -13.48
CA GLN A 17 9.38 8.88 -12.64
C GLN A 17 8.62 8.71 -11.33
N TYR A 18 9.20 9.16 -10.22
CA TYR A 18 8.54 9.19 -8.93
C TYR A 18 9.16 10.26 -8.02
N TYR A 19 8.40 10.70 -7.02
CA TYR A 19 8.93 11.49 -5.91
C TYR A 19 9.30 10.55 -4.76
N GLY A 20 10.50 10.69 -4.21
CA GLY A 20 11.03 9.75 -3.21
C GLY A 20 10.14 9.60 -1.97
N HIS A 21 9.50 10.68 -1.52
CA HIS A 21 8.60 10.63 -0.36
C HIS A 21 7.35 9.80 -0.65
N SER A 22 6.57 10.14 -1.69
CA SER A 22 5.35 9.42 -2.04
C SER A 22 5.60 7.97 -2.47
N ALA A 23 6.75 7.70 -3.10
CA ALA A 23 7.17 6.33 -3.42
C ALA A 23 7.48 5.52 -2.17
N THR A 24 8.10 6.15 -1.16
CA THR A 24 8.35 5.51 0.13
C THR A 24 7.03 5.12 0.81
N ILE A 25 6.04 6.02 0.80
CA ILE A 25 4.70 5.76 1.37
C ILE A 25 4.02 4.59 0.67
N TRP A 26 4.10 4.51 -0.66
CA TRP A 26 3.59 3.37 -1.41
C TRP A 26 4.24 2.06 -0.97
N SER A 27 5.58 2.00 -0.93
CA SER A 27 6.29 0.80 -0.52
C SER A 27 5.98 0.40 0.94
N LEU A 28 5.73 1.37 1.83
CA LEU A 28 5.25 1.11 3.19
C LEU A 28 3.85 0.49 3.18
N GLY A 29 2.94 0.96 2.32
CA GLY A 29 1.61 0.36 2.14
C GLY A 29 1.69 -1.10 1.68
N MET A 30 2.54 -1.39 0.68
CA MET A 30 2.79 -2.75 0.20
C MET A 30 3.32 -3.65 1.32
N LEU A 31 4.30 -3.16 2.08
CA LEU A 31 4.89 -3.90 3.19
C LEU A 31 3.87 -4.14 4.32
N LEU A 32 3.08 -3.14 4.67
CA LEU A 32 2.05 -3.25 5.70
C LEU A 32 1.00 -4.29 5.31
N TYR A 33 0.49 -4.22 4.08
CA TYR A 33 -0.45 -5.23 3.56
C TYR A 33 0.16 -6.64 3.66
N PHE A 34 1.41 -6.81 3.23
CA PHE A 34 2.11 -8.10 3.34
C PHE A 34 2.21 -8.61 4.78
N MET A 35 2.51 -7.73 5.74
CA MET A 35 2.61 -8.11 7.15
C MET A 35 1.26 -8.55 7.73
N VAL A 36 0.15 -7.90 7.35
CA VAL A 36 -1.16 -8.17 7.95
C VAL A 36 -1.97 -9.25 7.22
N CYS A 37 -1.80 -9.37 5.91
CA CYS A 37 -2.52 -10.34 5.06
C CYS A 37 -1.69 -11.60 4.77
N GLY A 38 -0.35 -11.53 4.88
CA GLY A 38 0.56 -12.63 4.55
C GLY A 38 0.78 -12.85 3.05
N ASP A 39 0.28 -11.95 2.21
CA ASP A 39 0.45 -11.94 0.75
C ASP A 39 0.56 -10.49 0.23
N VAL A 40 0.87 -10.29 -1.04
CA VAL A 40 0.93 -8.96 -1.67
C VAL A 40 -0.43 -8.52 -2.22
N PRO A 41 -0.73 -7.20 -2.26
CA PRO A 41 -2.01 -6.73 -2.80
C PRO A 41 -2.05 -6.74 -4.33
N PHE A 42 -0.89 -6.80 -5.00
CA PHE A 42 -0.76 -6.77 -6.47
C PHE A 42 0.29 -7.81 -6.90
N GLU A 43 -0.03 -8.63 -7.91
CA GLU A 43 0.86 -9.70 -8.37
C GLU A 43 1.79 -9.25 -9.52
N ASP A 44 1.33 -8.30 -10.34
CA ASP A 44 2.08 -7.79 -11.48
C ASP A 44 1.89 -6.28 -11.75
N ASP A 45 2.61 -5.76 -12.74
CA ASP A 45 2.58 -4.35 -13.12
C ASP A 45 1.18 -3.88 -13.55
N LYS A 46 0.32 -4.77 -14.09
CA LYS A 46 -1.05 -4.42 -14.50
C LYS A 46 -1.95 -4.24 -13.29
N ASP A 47 -1.81 -5.11 -12.29
CA ASP A 47 -2.54 -5.01 -11.03
C ASP A 47 -2.19 -3.71 -10.31
N ILE A 48 -0.89 -3.37 -10.27
CA ILE A 48 -0.42 -2.10 -9.67
C ILE A 48 -1.03 -0.89 -10.37
N VAL A 49 -1.10 -0.90 -11.70
CA VAL A 49 -1.68 0.20 -12.49
C VAL A 49 -3.20 0.24 -12.39
N TRP A 50 -3.86 -0.90 -12.18
CA TRP A 50 -5.30 -0.98 -11.96
C TRP A 50 -5.69 -0.44 -10.57
N GLY A 51 -4.89 -0.72 -9.55
CA GLY A 51 -4.97 -0.05 -8.25
C GLY A 51 -6.09 -0.52 -7.32
N GLU A 52 -6.73 -1.64 -7.61
CA GLU A 52 -7.78 -2.19 -6.75
C GLU A 52 -7.18 -3.02 -5.62
N VAL A 53 -7.31 -2.54 -4.38
CA VAL A 53 -6.84 -3.23 -3.18
C VAL A 53 -7.98 -4.02 -2.56
N PHE A 54 -7.83 -5.35 -2.52
CA PHE A 54 -8.77 -6.26 -1.89
C PHE A 54 -8.26 -6.72 -0.54
N PHE A 55 -9.15 -6.84 0.44
CA PHE A 55 -8.85 -7.48 1.72
C PHE A 55 -9.69 -8.75 1.77
N GLU A 56 -9.05 -9.92 1.75
CA GLU A 56 -9.80 -11.16 1.94
C GLU A 56 -10.52 -11.10 3.30
N GLU A 57 -11.84 -11.32 3.29
CA GLU A 57 -12.66 -11.32 4.50
C GLU A 57 -12.22 -12.38 5.53
N GLN A 58 -11.32 -13.29 5.15
CA GLN A 58 -10.68 -14.28 6.01
C GLN A 58 -9.17 -14.29 5.80
N VAL A 59 -8.45 -13.36 6.44
CA VAL A 59 -7.02 -13.58 6.71
C VAL A 59 -6.92 -14.66 7.79
N ARG A 60 -7.07 -15.91 7.33
CA ARG A 60 -7.05 -17.22 8.00
C ARG A 60 -7.80 -17.41 9.33
N PHE A 61 -7.83 -16.48 10.29
CA PHE A 61 -8.55 -16.62 11.56
C PHE A 61 -8.96 -15.29 12.24
N TRP A 62 -8.74 -14.12 11.62
CA TRP A 62 -9.16 -12.81 12.17
C TRP A 62 -9.62 -11.84 11.08
N PHE A 63 -10.52 -10.92 11.45
CA PHE A 63 -10.92 -9.81 10.59
C PHE A 63 -9.90 -8.68 10.72
N LEU A 64 -9.44 -8.14 9.58
CA LEU A 64 -8.58 -6.96 9.57
C LEU A 64 -9.41 -5.73 9.96
N SER A 65 -8.92 -4.94 10.94
CA SER A 65 -9.68 -3.79 11.43
C SER A 65 -9.94 -2.77 10.32
N PRO A 66 -11.10 -2.09 10.31
CA PRO A 66 -11.40 -1.05 9.33
C PRO A 66 -10.31 0.04 9.25
N GLU A 67 -9.72 0.40 10.39
CA GLU A 67 -8.68 1.42 10.50
C GLU A 67 -7.38 0.96 9.84
N CYS A 68 -7.04 -0.33 9.93
CA CYS A 68 -5.88 -0.87 9.23
C CYS A 68 -6.09 -0.84 7.71
N GLN A 69 -7.28 -1.26 7.26
CA GLN A 69 -7.63 -1.23 5.84
C GLN A 69 -7.61 0.20 5.30
N ASP A 70 -8.10 1.17 6.07
CA ASP A 70 -8.10 2.59 5.70
C ASP A 70 -6.67 3.11 5.52
N LEU A 71 -5.78 2.86 6.50
CA LEU A 71 -4.38 3.26 6.40
C LEU A 71 -3.70 2.68 5.16
N ILE A 72 -3.94 1.39 4.87
CA ILE A 72 -3.37 0.73 3.68
C ILE A 72 -3.89 1.38 2.39
N ARG A 73 -5.20 1.65 2.28
CA ARG A 73 -5.78 2.31 1.10
C ARG A 73 -5.20 3.69 0.87
N TRP A 74 -4.99 4.46 1.93
CA TRP A 74 -4.36 5.77 1.82
C TRP A 74 -2.90 5.67 1.35
N CYS A 75 -2.11 4.74 1.91
CA CYS A 75 -0.73 4.53 1.46
C CYS A 75 -0.66 4.08 -0.01
N LEU A 76 -1.62 3.26 -0.45
CA LEU A 76 -1.71 2.72 -1.82
C LEU A 76 -2.59 3.57 -2.74
N SER A 77 -2.76 4.87 -2.45
CA SER A 77 -3.46 5.78 -3.35
C SER A 77 -2.73 5.93 -4.68
N MET A 78 -3.49 5.83 -5.77
CA MET A 78 -2.96 5.86 -7.14
C MET A 78 -2.28 7.17 -7.48
N SER A 79 -2.87 8.29 -7.06
CA SER A 79 -2.22 9.60 -7.16
C SER A 79 -1.19 9.76 -6.05
N PRO A 80 0.07 10.12 -6.37
CA PRO A 80 1.10 10.38 -5.35
C PRO A 80 0.75 11.51 -4.38
N SER A 81 -0.11 12.45 -4.78
CA SER A 81 -0.56 13.58 -3.95
C SER A 81 -1.58 13.18 -2.88
N ASP A 82 -2.26 12.06 -3.09
CA ASP A 82 -3.36 11.62 -2.24
C ASP A 82 -2.85 10.67 -1.15
N ARG A 83 -1.60 10.22 -1.27
CA ARG A 83 -0.92 9.42 -0.26
C ARG A 83 -0.63 10.28 0.97
N LEU A 84 -0.85 9.70 2.15
CA LEU A 84 -0.55 10.32 3.44
C LEU A 84 0.92 10.74 3.53
N SER A 85 1.20 11.81 4.29
CA SER A 85 2.57 12.07 4.73
C SER A 85 2.98 11.07 5.81
N LEU A 86 4.29 10.93 6.05
CA LEU A 86 4.78 10.12 7.18
C LEU A 86 4.20 10.58 8.52
N GLU A 87 4.04 11.90 8.70
CA GLU A 87 3.44 12.46 9.92
C GLU A 87 1.98 12.05 10.07
N ASP A 88 1.20 12.07 8.98
CA ASP A 88 -0.20 11.64 9.02
C ASP A 88 -0.32 10.14 9.29
N ILE A 89 0.61 9.32 8.76
CA ILE A 89 0.68 7.89 9.08
C ILE A 89 0.88 7.69 10.57
N PHE A 90 1.88 8.35 11.17
CA PHE A 90 2.16 8.23 12.61
C PHE A 90 0.96 8.64 13.46
N ASN A 91 0.20 9.65 13.03
CA ASN A 91 -0.98 10.12 13.74
C ASN A 91 -2.28 9.36 13.37
N HIS A 92 -2.21 8.38 12.46
CA HIS A 92 -3.37 7.65 12.00
C HIS A 92 -3.97 6.82 13.17
N PRO A 93 -5.31 6.75 13.33
CA PRO A 93 -5.95 6.02 14.43
C PRO A 93 -5.41 4.61 14.65
N TRP A 94 -5.16 3.86 13.57
CA TRP A 94 -4.61 2.49 13.65
C TRP A 94 -3.26 2.38 14.37
N LEU A 95 -2.40 3.41 14.33
CA LEU A 95 -1.10 3.41 15.04
C LEU A 95 -1.19 4.02 16.44
N GLN A 96 -2.32 4.62 16.78
CA GLN A 96 -2.56 5.26 18.09
C GLN A 96 -3.30 4.35 19.07
N ASP A 97 -3.79 3.20 18.62
CA ASP A 97 -4.45 2.17 19.43
C ASP A 97 -3.48 1.25 20.19
#